data_AF-A0A8J7BCJ1-F1
#
_entry.id   AF-A0A8J7BCJ1-F1
#
_cell.length_a   1.000
_cell.length_b   1.000
_cell.length_c   1.000
_cell.angle_alpha   90.00
_cell.angle_beta   90.00
_cell.angle_gamma   90.00
#
_symmetry.space_group_name_H-M   'P 1'
#
loop_
_entity.id
_entity.type
_entity.pdbx_description
1 polymer ?
#
loop_
_entity_poly.entity_id
_entity_poly.type
_entity_poly.pdbx_seq_one_letter_code
_entity_poly.pdbx_strand_id
1 'polypeptide(L)' 'MFRKLPIPFILLVAILFVALGNSFLPQPLSGASLSTRTALNSAIAGIFPSWRPKTKPYERTEKALEQEQSAP' A
#
# COMPACT_ATOMS: atom_id res chain seq x y z
N MET A 1 42.34 -7.85 -7.53
CA MET A 1 41.70 -7.78 -8.86
C MET A 1 40.20 -7.53 -8.66
N PHE A 2 39.76 -6.27 -8.69
CA PHE A 2 38.33 -5.94 -8.55
C PHE A 2 37.65 -6.11 -9.90
N ARG A 3 36.95 -7.24 -10.07
CA ARG A 3 36.12 -7.50 -11.25
C ARG A 3 34.95 -6.53 -11.18
N LYS A 4 34.86 -5.60 -12.15
CA LYS A 4 33.75 -4.66 -12.26
C LYS A 4 32.46 -5.47 -12.36
N LEU A 5 31.61 -5.36 -11.35
CA LEU A 5 30.29 -5.99 -11.37
C LEU A 5 29.49 -5.38 -12.53
N PRO A 6 28.93 -6.20 -13.43
CA PRO A 6 28.15 -5.65 -14.52
C PRO A 6 26.91 -4.97 -13.95
N ILE A 7 26.64 -3.73 -14.39
CA ILE A 7 25.48 -2.92 -14.01
C ILE A 7 24.15 -3.71 -13.99
N PRO A 8 23.83 -4.57 -14.98
CA PRO A 8 22.59 -5.35 -14.94
C PRO A 8 22.52 -6.31 -13.75
N PHE A 9 23.64 -6.83 -13.28
CA PHE A 9 23.69 -7.71 -12.11
C PHE A 9 23.41 -6.94 -10.82
N ILE A 10 23.93 -5.71 -10.70
CA ILE A 10 23.63 -4.83 -9.56
C ILE A 10 22.13 -4.49 -9.53
N LEU A 11 21.54 -4.17 -10.68
CA LEU A 11 20.11 -3.90 -10.80
C LEU A 11 19.26 -5.14 -10.49
N LEU A 12 19.67 -6.33 -10.96
CA LEU A 12 18.98 -7.58 -10.66
C LEU A 12 18.96 -7.85 -9.15
N VAL A 13 20.10 -7.68 -8.47
CA VAL A 13 20.21 -7.85 -7.02
C VAL A 13 19.38 -6.81 -6.28
N ALA A 14 19.36 -5.56 -6.75
CA ALA A 14 18.51 -4.51 -6.16
C ALA A 14 17.02 -4.82 -6.32
N ILE A 15 16.59 -5.31 -7.49
CA ILE A 15 15.19 -5.70 -7.74
C ILE A 15 14.82 -6.92 -6.88
N LEU A 16 15.69 -7.93 -6.81
CA LEU A 16 15.49 -9.09 -5.94
C LEU A 16 15.41 -8.67 -4.48
N PHE A 17 16.27 -7.76 -4.03
CA PHE A 17 16.25 -7.25 -2.67
C PHE A 17 14.92 -6.53 -2.34
N VAL A 18 14.41 -5.72 -3.26
CA VAL A 18 13.11 -5.04 -3.10
C VAL A 18 11.94 -6.04 -3.19
N ALA A 19 11.99 -6.99 -4.11
CA ALA A 19 10.93 -7.99 -4.34
C ALA A 19 10.84 -9.04 -3.22
N LEU A 20 11.98 -9.40 -2.61
CA LEU A 20 12.06 -10.29 -1.45
C LEU A 20 11.78 -9.54 -0.13
N GLY A 21 11.49 -8.24 -0.19
CA GLY A 21 11.53 -7.25 0.89
C GLY A 21 10.61 -7.44 2.09
N ASN A 22 9.97 -8.60 2.27
CA ASN A 22 9.10 -8.84 3.45
C ASN A 22 9.27 -10.21 4.13
N SER A 23 9.87 -11.22 3.49
CA SER A 23 10.03 -12.56 4.10
C SER A 23 11.40 -12.79 4.73
N PHE A 24 12.39 -11.93 4.45
CA PHE A 24 13.78 -12.14 4.87
C PHE A 24 14.36 -11.03 5.77
N LEU A 25 13.54 -10.06 6.16
CA LEU A 25 13.98 -8.92 6.97
C LEU A 25 13.35 -9.01 8.37
N PRO A 26 14.15 -9.17 9.45
CA PRO A 26 13.64 -9.36 10.81
C PRO A 26 12.87 -8.14 11.33
N GLN A 27 12.07 -8.39 12.37
CA GLN A 27 11.02 -7.55 12.94
C GLN A 27 11.26 -6.03 13.11
N PRO A 28 12.47 -5.45 13.32
CA PRO A 28 12.64 -3.99 13.42
C PRO A 28 12.28 -3.20 12.16
N LEU A 29 12.17 -3.83 10.99
CA LEU A 29 11.76 -3.16 9.73
C LEU A 29 10.25 -3.14 9.50
N SER A 30 9.46 -3.82 10.34
CA SER A 30 7.99 -3.80 10.26
C SER A 30 7.43 -2.40 10.55
N GLY A 31 8.00 -1.68 11.52
CA GLY A 31 7.64 -0.29 11.85
C GLY A 31 8.04 0.71 10.76
N ALA A 32 9.22 0.53 10.16
CA ALA A 32 9.67 1.33 9.02
C ALA A 32 8.83 1.07 7.75
N SER A 33 8.34 -0.15 7.57
CA SER A 33 7.40 -0.50 6.50
C SER A 33 6.06 0.24 6.66
N LEU A 34 5.55 0.34 7.90
CA LEU A 34 4.35 1.13 8.20
C LEU A 34 4.56 2.62 7.95
N SER A 35 5.68 3.20 8.38
CA SER A 35 5.97 4.62 8.15
C SER A 35 6.19 4.90 6.66
N THR A 36 6.84 4.01 5.93
CA THR A 36 7.06 4.13 4.48
C THR A 36 5.75 4.00 3.71
N ARG A 37 4.88 3.04 4.06
CA ARG A 37 3.53 2.92 3.46
C ARG A 37 2.68 4.15 3.74
N THR A 38 2.75 4.69 4.96
CA THR A 38 2.04 5.92 5.33
C THR A 38 2.56 7.11 4.53
N ALA A 39 3.89 7.30 4.47
CA ALA A 39 4.51 8.38 3.73
C ALA A 39 4.22 8.29 2.22
N LEU A 40 4.24 7.07 1.65
CA LEU A 40 3.92 6.82 0.25
C LEU A 40 2.43 7.08 -0.02
N ASN A 41 1.53 6.62 0.85
CA ASN A 41 0.10 6.91 0.72
C ASN A 41 -0.18 8.41 0.80
N SER A 42 0.47 9.13 1.71
CA SER A 42 0.36 10.59 1.81
C SER A 42 0.92 11.32 0.58
N ALA A 43 2.06 10.88 0.05
CA ALA A 43 2.65 11.45 -1.16
C ALA A 43 1.80 11.20 -2.40
N ILE A 44 1.29 9.97 -2.57
CA ILE A 44 0.41 9.59 -3.69
C ILE A 44 -0.95 10.29 -3.56
N ALA A 45 -1.54 10.39 -2.36
CA ALA A 45 -2.81 11.08 -2.14
C ALA A 45 -2.73 12.60 -2.43
N GLY A 46 -1.55 13.21 -2.32
CA GLY A 46 -1.32 14.61 -2.71
C GLY A 46 -1.17 14.81 -4.23
N ILE A 47 -0.75 13.79 -4.96
CA ILE A 47 -0.47 13.85 -6.41
C ILE A 47 -1.64 13.32 -7.23
N PHE A 48 -2.35 12.32 -6.73
CA PHE A 48 -3.55 11.77 -7.34
C PHE A 48 -4.77 12.17 -6.49
N PRO A 49 -5.78 12.84 -7.07
CA PRO A 49 -6.99 13.18 -6.34
C PRO A 49 -7.58 11.91 -5.75
N SER A 50 -7.92 11.93 -4.45
CA SER A 50 -8.51 10.79 -3.75
C SER A 50 -9.60 10.17 -4.62
N TRP A 51 -9.42 8.93 -5.06
CA TRP A 51 -10.44 8.21 -5.81
C TRP A 51 -11.64 8.04 -4.89
N ARG A 52 -12.63 8.91 -5.04
CA ARG A 52 -13.92 8.75 -4.37
C ARG A 52 -14.74 7.82 -5.26
N PRO A 53 -15.23 6.69 -4.73
CA PRO A 53 -16.12 5.84 -5.51
C PRO A 53 -17.31 6.69 -5.96
N LYS A 54 -17.62 6.66 -7.27
CA LYS A 54 -18.77 7.40 -7.84
C LYS A 54 -20.12 6.90 -7.30
N THR A 55 -20.11 5.71 -6.73
CA THR A 55 -21.27 5.01 -6.17
C THR A 55 -21.15 4.95 -4.66
N LYS A 56 -22.26 5.14 -3.92
CA LYS A 56 -22.33 4.95 -2.48
C LYS A 56 -22.32 3.44 -2.16
N PRO A 57 -21.20 2.86 -1.68
CA PRO A 57 -21.08 1.40 -1.56
C PRO A 57 -22.04 0.79 -0.53
N TYR A 58 -22.48 1.59 0.45
CA TYR A 58 -23.34 1.16 1.55
C TYR A 58 -24.78 1.64 1.44
N GLU A 59 -25.19 2.20 0.29
CA GLU A 59 -26.54 2.76 0.12
C GLU A 59 -27.63 1.71 0.40
N ARG A 60 -27.40 0.44 0.04
CA ARG A 60 -28.31 -0.66 0.35
C ARG A 60 -28.46 -0.87 1.86
N THR A 61 -27.34 -0.82 2.59
CA THR A 61 -27.30 -1.05 4.03
C THR A 61 -27.93 0.12 4.78
N GLU A 62 -27.63 1.36 4.36
CA GLU A 62 -28.25 2.57 4.93
C GLU A 62 -29.77 2.55 4.77
N LYS A 63 -30.27 2.18 3.59
CA LYS A 63 -31.73 2.03 3.36
C LYS A 63 -32.36 0.92 4.20
N ALA A 64 -31.68 -0.21 4.40
CA ALA A 64 -32.18 -1.30 5.22
C ALA A 64 -32.26 -0.89 6.70
N LEU A 65 -31.24 -0.20 7.20
CA LEU A 65 -31.21 0.33 8.57
C LEU A 65 -32.29 1.40 8.79
N GLU A 66 -32.50 2.28 7.81
CA GLU A 66 -33.55 3.30 7.87
C GLU A 66 -34.95 2.67 7.91
N GLN A 67 -35.18 1.60 7.16
CA GLN A 67 -36.44 0.82 7.21
C GLN A 67 -36.65 0.12 8.55
N GLU A 68 -35.58 -0.43 9.13
CA GLU A 68 -35.63 -1.15 10.41
C GLU A 68 -35.83 -0.19 11.60
N GLN A 69 -35.26 1.02 11.52
CA GLN A 69 -35.44 2.08 12.53
C GLN A 69 -36.77 2.83 12.41
N SER A 70 -37.39 2.84 11.23
CA SER A 70 -38.70 3.47 11.00
C SER A 70 -39.88 2.49 11.11
N ALA A 71 -39.62 1.19 11.30
CA ALA A 71 -40.64 0.22 11.66
C ALA A 71 -41.03 0.40 13.15
N PRO A 72 -42.32 0.57 13.48
CA PRO A 72 -42.80 0.71 14.86
C PRO A 72 -42.70 -0.58 15.68
#